data_AF-A0A067CFW3-F1
#
_entry.id   AF-A0A067CFW3-F1
#
_cell.length_a   1.000
_cell.length_b   1.000
_cell.length_c   1.000
_cell.angle_alpha   90.00
_cell.angle_beta   90.00
_cell.angle_gamma   90.00
#
_symmetry.space_group_name_H-M   'P 1'
#
loop_
_entity.id
_entity.type
_entity.pdbx_description
1 polymer ?
#
loop_
_entity_poly.entity_id
_entity_poly.type
_entity_poly.pdbx_seq_one_letter_code
_entity_poly.pdbx_strand_id
1 'polypeptide(L)'
;MAEEAKLRGNRFFTAGQYLEAADAFTEAIGLEPSNAIFYSNRSGAYLKLNRGQDAIADAKKCIELRPEWPKGYSRLGTALFYVKKYAEAKAAYERGLTKDPNDANLLDGLRNAKAQLPDAVSLKELTMASPHAKFRTFQFGLRSLMAASFLLYWTAWGSASTAAFAFATFFKLGAANYASFLAWNHGKPQMNAAYAQRVVTDPTTQALMFCLLFWFSSPYSIALLPIALNEGVHFASFAGSLFLSLGSSVGATCFSLLDPIMPYYLGPQTAWHTLNNHGKWAALYHRTPQVVANLDVGIGLCLILELLTPARNFMLLLIYWQLLRIRYMISPQLKNAFSQLDMTLSALVLHPRAPTILATGYSKLKDLMANMVKMPTPEEAQQASAMPKCSIM
;
A
#
# COMPACT_ATOMS: atom_id res chain seq x y z
N MET A 1 -45.84 -18.03 -19.50
CA MET A 1 -46.01 -17.27 -18.23
C MET A 1 -44.69 -17.20 -17.47
N ALA A 2 -44.48 -16.27 -16.52
CA ALA A 2 -43.19 -16.15 -15.80
C ALA A 2 -42.74 -17.45 -15.10
N GLU A 3 -43.70 -18.17 -14.50
CA GLU A 3 -43.47 -19.45 -13.85
C GLU A 3 -43.06 -20.57 -14.84
N GLU A 4 -43.57 -20.53 -16.06
CA GLU A 4 -43.21 -21.47 -17.13
C GLU A 4 -41.78 -21.25 -17.60
N ALA A 5 -41.37 -19.98 -17.74
CA ALA A 5 -39.98 -19.61 -18.04
C ALA A 5 -39.03 -20.06 -16.92
N LYS A 6 -39.43 -19.93 -15.64
CA LYS A 6 -38.66 -20.49 -14.51
C LYS A 6 -38.54 -22.02 -14.61
N LEU A 7 -39.62 -22.74 -14.88
CA LEU A 7 -39.59 -24.20 -14.99
C LEU A 7 -38.69 -24.66 -16.15
N ARG A 8 -38.74 -23.95 -17.27
CA ARG A 8 -37.85 -24.17 -18.42
C ARG A 8 -36.39 -23.92 -18.05
N GLY A 9 -36.10 -22.81 -17.37
CA GLY A 9 -34.76 -22.50 -16.86
C GLY A 9 -34.24 -23.56 -15.89
N ASN A 10 -35.08 -24.08 -14.99
CA ASN A 10 -34.71 -25.17 -14.09
C ASN A 10 -34.40 -26.47 -14.84
N ARG A 11 -35.14 -26.79 -15.92
CA ARG A 11 -34.85 -27.96 -16.77
C ARG A 11 -33.50 -27.82 -17.45
N PHE A 12 -33.24 -26.67 -18.09
CA PHE A 12 -31.93 -26.39 -18.70
C PHE A 12 -30.80 -26.43 -17.68
N PHE A 13 -31.02 -25.89 -16.48
CA PHE A 13 -30.01 -25.91 -15.42
C PHE A 13 -29.65 -27.34 -14.99
N THR A 14 -30.64 -28.22 -14.81
CA THR A 14 -30.43 -29.64 -14.48
C THR A 14 -29.76 -30.40 -15.63
N ALA A 15 -30.04 -30.01 -16.87
CA ALA A 15 -29.39 -30.58 -18.06
C ALA A 15 -27.94 -30.06 -18.29
N GLY A 16 -27.44 -29.15 -17.45
CA GLY A 16 -26.11 -28.55 -17.63
C GLY A 16 -26.04 -27.44 -18.70
N GLN A 17 -27.18 -27.07 -19.28
CA GLN A 17 -27.32 -26.02 -20.29
C GLN A 17 -27.48 -24.66 -19.59
N TYR A 18 -26.38 -24.15 -19.05
CA TYR A 18 -26.42 -23.02 -18.13
C TYR A 18 -26.70 -21.67 -18.81
N LEU A 19 -26.35 -21.52 -20.09
CA LEU A 19 -26.62 -20.31 -20.85
C LEU A 19 -28.13 -20.18 -21.10
N GLU A 20 -28.72 -21.25 -21.62
CA GLU A 20 -30.16 -21.36 -21.88
C GLU A 20 -30.98 -21.25 -20.58
N ALA A 21 -30.43 -21.76 -19.46
CA ALA A 21 -31.03 -21.54 -18.15
C ALA A 21 -31.03 -20.06 -17.76
N ALA A 22 -29.91 -19.36 -17.94
CA ALA A 22 -29.80 -17.94 -17.63
C ALA A 22 -30.72 -17.08 -18.51
N ASP A 23 -30.87 -17.43 -19.79
CA ASP A 23 -31.78 -16.76 -20.72
C ASP A 23 -33.24 -16.97 -20.30
N ALA A 24 -33.64 -18.21 -19.97
CA ALA A 24 -34.99 -18.50 -19.50
C ALA A 24 -35.31 -17.81 -18.15
N PHE A 25 -34.35 -17.70 -17.23
CA PHE A 25 -34.55 -16.90 -16.02
C PHE A 25 -34.60 -15.40 -16.31
N THR A 26 -33.89 -14.91 -17.34
CA THR A 26 -33.97 -13.51 -17.79
C THR A 26 -35.34 -13.20 -18.38
N GLU A 27 -35.91 -14.12 -19.17
CA GLU A 27 -37.29 -14.05 -19.64
C GLU A 27 -38.27 -13.98 -18.44
N ALA A 28 -38.11 -14.86 -17.44
CA ALA A 28 -38.94 -14.86 -16.24
C ALA A 28 -38.86 -13.53 -15.48
N ILE A 29 -37.66 -12.94 -15.35
CA ILE A 29 -37.44 -11.63 -14.72
C ILE A 29 -38.09 -10.50 -15.54
N GLY A 30 -38.05 -10.57 -16.87
CA GLY A 30 -38.71 -9.60 -17.74
C GLY A 30 -40.23 -9.60 -17.57
N LEU A 31 -40.82 -10.76 -17.26
CA LEU A 31 -42.25 -10.93 -17.02
C LEU A 31 -42.66 -10.56 -15.58
N GLU A 32 -41.84 -10.89 -14.58
CA GLU A 32 -42.11 -10.56 -13.17
C GLU A 32 -40.79 -10.14 -12.46
N PRO A 33 -40.43 -8.85 -12.51
CA PRO A 33 -39.13 -8.37 -12.05
C PRO A 33 -38.99 -8.30 -10.52
N SER A 34 -40.09 -8.45 -9.78
CA SER A 34 -40.12 -8.42 -8.30
C SER A 34 -39.91 -9.80 -7.66
N ASN A 35 -39.78 -10.86 -8.46
CA ASN A 35 -39.66 -12.22 -7.93
C ASN A 35 -38.19 -12.58 -7.65
N ALA A 36 -37.81 -12.54 -6.37
CA ALA A 36 -36.45 -12.85 -5.91
C ALA A 36 -35.96 -14.26 -6.31
N ILE A 37 -36.86 -15.23 -6.53
CA ILE A 37 -36.50 -16.61 -6.88
C ILE A 37 -35.80 -16.65 -8.23
N PHE A 38 -36.24 -15.85 -9.20
CA PHE A 38 -35.66 -15.86 -10.54
C PHE A 38 -34.22 -15.35 -10.53
N TYR A 39 -33.94 -14.26 -9.78
CA TYR A 39 -32.59 -13.77 -9.57
C TYR A 39 -31.73 -14.80 -8.82
N SER A 40 -32.27 -15.48 -7.80
CA SER A 40 -31.54 -16.54 -7.09
C SER A 40 -31.13 -17.69 -8.01
N ASN A 41 -32.00 -18.07 -8.95
CA ASN A 41 -31.73 -19.14 -9.90
C ASN A 41 -30.75 -18.70 -10.99
N ARG A 42 -30.90 -17.48 -11.54
CA ARG A 42 -29.98 -16.93 -12.53
C ARG A 42 -28.59 -16.67 -11.95
N SER A 43 -28.48 -16.24 -10.71
CA SER A 43 -27.21 -16.17 -9.96
C SER A 43 -26.49 -17.52 -9.95
N GLY A 44 -27.22 -18.61 -9.71
CA GLY A 44 -26.68 -19.97 -9.78
C GLY A 44 -26.18 -20.35 -11.18
N ALA A 45 -26.93 -19.99 -12.22
CA ALA A 45 -26.55 -20.23 -13.63
C ALA A 45 -25.28 -19.43 -14.00
N TYR A 46 -25.20 -18.16 -13.60
CA TYR A 46 -24.02 -17.34 -13.84
C TYR A 46 -22.75 -17.88 -13.20
N LEU A 47 -22.83 -18.46 -11.99
CA LEU A 47 -21.66 -19.12 -11.40
C LEU A 47 -21.18 -20.32 -12.21
N LYS A 48 -22.10 -21.11 -12.77
CA LYS A 48 -21.75 -22.24 -13.65
C LYS A 48 -21.16 -21.78 -14.99
N LEU A 49 -21.48 -20.56 -15.41
CA LEU A 49 -20.88 -19.89 -16.57
C LEU A 49 -19.60 -19.12 -16.25
N ASN A 50 -19.04 -19.26 -15.05
CA ASN A 50 -17.88 -18.49 -14.56
C ASN A 50 -18.09 -16.96 -14.54
N ARG A 51 -19.34 -16.49 -14.54
CA ARG A 51 -19.74 -15.07 -14.49
C ARG A 51 -19.98 -14.62 -13.06
N GLY A 52 -18.93 -14.62 -12.25
CA GLY A 52 -19.02 -14.36 -10.80
C GLY A 52 -19.56 -12.98 -10.42
N GLN A 53 -19.23 -11.93 -11.17
CA GLN A 53 -19.74 -10.57 -10.88
C GLN A 53 -21.25 -10.44 -11.15
N ASP A 54 -21.74 -11.03 -12.22
CA ASP A 54 -23.18 -11.04 -12.54
C ASP A 54 -23.97 -11.83 -11.49
N ALA A 55 -23.39 -12.94 -11.01
CA ALA A 55 -23.98 -13.71 -9.91
C ALA A 55 -24.10 -12.89 -8.61
N ILE A 56 -23.11 -12.04 -8.30
CA ILE A 56 -23.14 -11.12 -7.15
C ILE A 56 -24.26 -10.10 -7.30
N ALA A 57 -24.41 -9.51 -8.50
CA ALA A 57 -25.47 -8.53 -8.78
C ALA A 57 -26.87 -9.13 -8.56
N ASP A 58 -27.13 -10.31 -9.12
CA ASP A 58 -28.40 -11.02 -8.95
C ASP A 58 -28.64 -11.43 -7.49
N ALA A 59 -27.61 -11.89 -6.77
CA ALA A 59 -27.73 -12.25 -5.38
C ALA A 59 -28.04 -11.03 -4.49
N LYS A 60 -27.46 -9.86 -4.77
CA LYS A 60 -27.81 -8.60 -4.09
C LYS A 60 -29.26 -8.21 -4.37
N LYS A 61 -29.72 -8.34 -5.63
CA LYS A 61 -31.11 -8.05 -5.99
C LYS A 61 -32.09 -9.00 -5.29
N CYS A 62 -31.73 -10.26 -5.13
CA CYS A 62 -32.49 -11.23 -4.35
C CYS A 62 -32.68 -10.78 -2.89
N ILE A 63 -31.63 -10.26 -2.25
CA ILE A 63 -31.68 -9.75 -0.86
C ILE A 63 -32.50 -8.46 -0.78
N GLU A 64 -32.37 -7.56 -1.77
CA GLU A 64 -33.17 -6.33 -1.86
C GLU A 64 -34.68 -6.65 -1.93
N LEU A 65 -35.06 -7.62 -2.76
CA LEU A 65 -36.46 -8.02 -2.97
C LEU A 65 -37.01 -8.85 -1.80
N ARG A 66 -36.17 -9.67 -1.16
CA ARG A 66 -36.56 -10.49 0.01
C ARG A 66 -35.45 -10.52 1.07
N PRO A 67 -35.40 -9.48 1.95
CA PRO A 67 -34.38 -9.38 3.00
C PRO A 67 -34.42 -10.49 4.06
N GLU A 68 -35.59 -11.11 4.25
CA GLU A 68 -35.77 -12.19 5.24
C GLU A 68 -35.51 -13.58 4.65
N TRP A 69 -35.10 -13.68 3.37
CA TRP A 69 -34.91 -14.97 2.71
C TRP A 69 -33.44 -15.43 2.76
N PRO A 70 -33.09 -16.46 3.55
CA PRO A 70 -31.70 -16.88 3.77
C PRO A 70 -30.97 -17.28 2.49
N LYS A 71 -31.71 -17.82 1.51
CA LYS A 71 -31.15 -18.27 0.22
C LYS A 71 -30.52 -17.14 -0.59
N GLY A 72 -31.00 -15.90 -0.45
CA GLY A 72 -30.36 -14.73 -1.09
C GLY A 72 -28.95 -14.50 -0.56
N TYR A 73 -28.77 -14.58 0.76
CA TYR A 73 -27.46 -14.49 1.41
C TYR A 73 -26.56 -15.66 1.06
N SER A 74 -27.10 -16.88 0.97
CA SER A 74 -26.35 -18.06 0.53
C SER A 74 -25.81 -17.89 -0.91
N ARG A 75 -26.64 -17.37 -1.84
CA ARG A 75 -26.19 -17.03 -3.19
C ARG A 75 -25.11 -15.97 -3.20
N LEU A 76 -25.26 -14.91 -2.40
CA LEU A 76 -24.28 -13.83 -2.32
C LEU A 76 -22.94 -14.34 -1.77
N GLY A 77 -22.97 -15.10 -0.68
CA GLY A 77 -21.78 -15.72 -0.09
C GLY A 77 -21.06 -16.63 -1.08
N THR A 78 -21.82 -17.47 -1.80
CA THR A 78 -21.25 -18.40 -2.80
C THR A 78 -20.61 -17.66 -3.97
N ALA A 79 -21.26 -16.59 -4.46
CA ALA A 79 -20.72 -15.80 -5.56
C ALA A 79 -19.47 -15.01 -5.17
N LEU A 80 -19.46 -14.44 -3.95
CA LEU A 80 -18.29 -13.76 -3.38
C LEU A 80 -17.14 -14.74 -3.14
N PHE A 81 -17.44 -15.95 -2.66
CA PHE A 81 -16.45 -17.00 -2.46
C PHE A 81 -15.81 -17.41 -3.79
N TYR A 82 -16.62 -17.56 -4.85
CA TYR A 82 -16.14 -17.90 -6.19
C TYR A 82 -15.16 -16.86 -6.75
N VAL A 83 -15.40 -15.57 -6.53
CA VAL A 83 -14.47 -14.49 -6.94
C VAL A 83 -13.36 -14.22 -5.92
N LYS A 84 -13.12 -15.14 -4.97
CA LYS A 84 -12.08 -15.09 -3.93
C LYS A 84 -12.20 -13.94 -2.94
N LYS A 85 -13.39 -13.35 -2.79
CA LYS A 85 -13.69 -12.31 -1.79
C LYS A 85 -14.16 -12.95 -0.48
N TYR A 86 -13.28 -13.74 0.15
CA TYR A 86 -13.64 -14.59 1.29
C TYR A 86 -14.17 -13.83 2.52
N ALA A 87 -13.68 -12.61 2.77
CA ALA A 87 -14.14 -11.78 3.89
C ALA A 87 -15.58 -11.28 3.69
N GLU A 88 -15.89 -10.81 2.48
CA GLU A 88 -17.24 -10.40 2.11
C GLU A 88 -18.19 -11.62 2.10
N ALA A 89 -17.71 -12.78 1.61
CA ALA A 89 -18.46 -14.04 1.62
C ALA A 89 -18.83 -14.46 3.05
N LYS A 90 -17.85 -14.48 3.97
CA LYS A 90 -18.08 -14.73 5.40
C LYS A 90 -19.18 -13.83 5.95
N ALA A 91 -19.10 -12.53 5.71
CA ALA A 91 -20.08 -11.56 6.20
C ALA A 91 -21.49 -11.76 5.59
N ALA A 92 -21.58 -12.21 4.33
CA ALA A 92 -22.85 -12.57 3.71
C ALA A 92 -23.45 -13.83 4.36
N TYR A 93 -22.64 -14.87 4.60
CA TYR A 93 -23.09 -16.08 5.29
C TYR A 93 -23.54 -15.80 6.73
N GLU A 94 -22.79 -14.99 7.49
CA GLU A 94 -23.15 -14.58 8.85
C GLU A 94 -24.49 -13.81 8.88
N ARG A 95 -24.72 -12.91 7.91
CA ARG A 95 -26.02 -12.24 7.75
C ARG A 95 -27.15 -13.18 7.36
N GLY A 96 -26.88 -14.21 6.57
CA GLY A 96 -27.87 -15.25 6.28
C GLY A 96 -28.25 -16.03 7.54
N LEU A 97 -27.26 -16.36 8.38
CA LEU A 97 -27.46 -17.12 9.62
C LEU A 97 -28.22 -16.34 10.69
N THR A 98 -28.27 -14.99 10.62
CA THR A 98 -29.18 -14.23 11.49
C THR A 98 -30.65 -14.40 11.07
N LYS A 99 -30.92 -14.83 9.84
CA LYS A 99 -32.26 -15.12 9.32
C LYS A 99 -32.67 -16.57 9.55
N ASP A 100 -31.75 -17.49 9.29
CA ASP A 100 -31.91 -18.91 9.61
C ASP A 100 -30.61 -19.48 10.19
N PRO A 101 -30.51 -19.62 11.53
CA PRO A 101 -29.31 -20.12 12.18
C PRO A 101 -28.94 -21.57 11.85
N ASN A 102 -29.88 -22.37 11.33
CA ASN A 102 -29.71 -23.81 11.10
C ASN A 102 -29.56 -24.18 9.62
N ASP A 103 -29.49 -23.20 8.71
CA ASP A 103 -29.31 -23.47 7.28
C ASP A 103 -27.93 -24.10 7.01
N ALA A 104 -27.94 -25.35 6.55
CA ALA A 104 -26.73 -26.12 6.30
C ALA A 104 -25.82 -25.53 5.23
N ASN A 105 -26.38 -24.88 4.19
CA ASN A 105 -25.59 -24.27 3.12
C ASN A 105 -24.87 -23.01 3.62
N LEU A 106 -25.54 -22.23 4.47
CA LEU A 106 -24.95 -21.06 5.10
C LEU A 106 -23.84 -21.45 6.08
N LEU A 107 -24.06 -22.49 6.90
CA LEU A 107 -23.05 -23.01 7.83
C LEU A 107 -21.82 -23.57 7.11
N ASP A 108 -22.01 -24.41 6.08
CA ASP A 108 -20.89 -24.96 5.32
C ASP A 108 -20.16 -23.88 4.52
N GLY A 109 -20.91 -22.97 3.89
CA GLY A 109 -20.36 -21.79 3.22
C GLY A 109 -19.52 -20.92 4.16
N LEU A 110 -20.01 -20.69 5.38
CA LEU A 110 -19.27 -19.95 6.41
C LEU A 110 -17.99 -20.66 6.81
N ARG A 111 -18.04 -21.98 7.01
CA ARG A 111 -16.87 -22.80 7.34
C ARG A 111 -15.82 -22.72 6.24
N ASN A 112 -16.24 -22.89 4.98
CA ASN A 112 -15.37 -22.81 3.81
C ASN A 112 -14.75 -21.41 3.67
N ALA A 113 -15.55 -20.35 3.84
CA ALA A 113 -15.07 -18.97 3.80
C ALA A 113 -14.07 -18.67 4.92
N LYS A 114 -14.32 -19.16 6.15
CA LYS A 114 -13.38 -19.02 7.28
C LYS A 114 -12.08 -19.77 7.04
N ALA A 115 -12.12 -20.98 6.47
CA ALA A 115 -10.92 -21.75 6.16
C ALA A 115 -10.00 -21.07 5.12
N GLN A 116 -10.57 -20.22 4.25
CA GLN A 116 -9.81 -19.44 3.27
C GLN A 116 -9.33 -18.09 3.83
N LEU A 117 -9.89 -17.64 4.96
CA LEU A 117 -9.43 -16.42 5.62
C LEU A 117 -8.22 -16.73 6.48
N PRO A 118 -7.20 -15.86 6.51
CA PRO A 118 -6.15 -16.00 7.50
C PRO A 118 -6.80 -15.92 8.89
N ASP A 119 -6.40 -16.83 9.78
CA ASP A 119 -6.93 -16.89 11.14
C ASP A 119 -7.00 -15.48 11.74
N ALA A 120 -8.16 -15.15 12.29
CA ALA A 120 -8.33 -13.93 13.07
C ALA A 120 -7.40 -14.05 14.28
N VAL A 121 -6.20 -13.49 14.14
CA VAL A 121 -5.20 -13.47 15.20
C VAL A 121 -5.84 -12.81 16.41
N SER A 122 -5.87 -13.51 17.55
CA SER A 122 -6.47 -12.95 18.75
C SER A 122 -5.76 -11.64 19.12
N LEU A 123 -6.45 -10.74 19.82
CA LEU A 123 -5.85 -9.46 20.22
C LEU A 123 -4.53 -9.68 21.00
N LYS A 124 -4.49 -10.71 21.86
CA LYS A 124 -3.30 -11.11 22.62
C LYS A 124 -2.17 -11.59 21.70
N GLU A 125 -2.48 -12.37 20.68
CA GLU A 125 -1.48 -12.84 19.71
C GLU A 125 -0.92 -11.71 18.84
N LEU A 126 -1.79 -10.78 18.43
CA LEU A 126 -1.39 -9.63 17.63
C LEU A 126 -0.46 -8.69 18.41
N THR A 127 -0.73 -8.50 19.70
CA THR A 127 -0.11 -7.43 20.49
C THR A 127 0.97 -7.89 21.48
N MET A 128 0.78 -9.03 22.13
CA MET A 128 1.55 -9.38 23.35
C MET A 128 2.20 -10.76 23.32
N ALA A 129 1.84 -11.66 22.40
CA ALA A 129 2.27 -13.05 22.45
C ALA A 129 3.77 -13.29 22.23
N SER A 130 4.48 -12.35 21.61
CA SER A 130 5.92 -12.48 21.37
C SER A 130 6.64 -11.14 21.52
N PRO A 131 7.97 -11.14 21.72
CA PRO A 131 8.77 -9.92 21.68
C PRO A 131 8.55 -9.12 20.38
N HIS A 132 8.42 -9.83 19.25
CA HIS A 132 8.09 -9.23 17.96
C HIS A 132 6.70 -8.58 17.96
N ALA A 133 5.68 -9.22 18.53
CA ALA A 133 4.34 -8.64 18.65
C ALA A 133 4.32 -7.37 19.49
N LYS A 134 5.03 -7.38 20.63
CA LYS A 134 5.19 -6.21 21.50
C LYS A 134 5.88 -5.07 20.76
N PHE A 135 6.97 -5.37 20.05
CA PHE A 135 7.70 -4.37 19.28
C PHE A 135 6.87 -3.78 18.14
N ARG A 136 6.12 -4.60 17.39
CA ARG A 136 5.20 -4.12 16.35
C ARG A 136 4.09 -3.23 16.91
N THR A 137 3.55 -3.58 18.08
CA THR A 137 2.53 -2.77 18.77
C THR A 137 3.09 -1.43 19.22
N PHE A 138 4.32 -1.43 19.76
CA PHE A 138 5.03 -0.21 20.09
C PHE A 138 5.21 0.70 18.86
N GLN A 139 5.68 0.14 17.73
CA GLN A 139 5.80 0.89 16.48
C GLN A 139 4.44 1.37 15.96
N PHE A 140 3.38 0.57 16.10
CA PHE A 140 2.03 1.00 15.74
C PHE A 140 1.58 2.21 16.58
N GLY A 141 1.91 2.26 17.86
CA GLY A 141 1.67 3.43 18.71
C GLY A 141 2.39 4.67 18.18
N LEU A 142 3.68 4.56 17.84
CA LEU A 142 4.45 5.66 17.25
C LEU A 142 3.84 6.12 15.92
N ARG A 143 3.51 5.19 15.02
CA ARG A 143 2.89 5.49 13.73
C ARG A 143 1.51 6.12 13.86
N SER A 144 0.72 5.73 14.87
CA SER A 144 -0.58 6.35 15.15
C SER A 144 -0.42 7.82 15.54
N LEU A 145 0.57 8.11 16.41
CA LEU A 145 0.90 9.49 16.79
C LEU A 145 1.46 10.30 15.61
N MET A 146 2.23 9.66 14.72
CA MET A 146 2.68 10.28 13.48
C MET A 146 1.49 10.63 12.57
N ALA A 147 0.56 9.70 12.36
CA ALA A 147 -0.64 9.95 11.56
C ALA A 147 -1.49 11.10 12.14
N ALA A 148 -1.67 11.13 13.47
CA ALA A 148 -2.34 12.23 14.15
C ALA A 148 -1.61 13.58 13.95
N SER A 149 -0.28 13.59 14.05
CA SER A 149 0.54 14.78 13.84
C SER A 149 0.48 15.25 12.37
N PHE A 150 0.47 14.32 11.42
CA PHE A 150 0.29 14.61 10.01
C PHE A 150 -1.07 15.27 9.75
N LEU A 151 -2.16 14.68 10.25
CA LEU A 151 -3.50 15.26 10.11
C LEU A 151 -3.56 16.65 10.76
N LEU A 152 -3.06 16.78 11.99
CA LEU A 152 -3.04 18.04 12.71
C LEU A 152 -2.29 19.14 11.95
N TYR A 153 -1.18 18.79 11.28
CA TYR A 153 -0.43 19.75 10.46
C TYR A 153 -1.29 20.36 9.34
N TRP A 154 -2.08 19.54 8.65
CA TRP A 154 -2.91 19.98 7.52
C TRP A 154 -4.25 20.59 7.95
N THR A 155 -4.74 20.24 9.13
CA THR A 155 -6.00 20.77 9.69
C THR A 155 -5.80 21.91 10.68
N ALA A 156 -4.55 22.31 10.96
CA ALA A 156 -4.22 23.48 11.77
C ALA A 156 -4.57 24.78 11.02
N TRP A 157 -5.87 25.03 10.82
CA TRP A 157 -6.38 26.24 10.19
C TRP A 157 -5.88 27.49 10.93
N GLY A 158 -4.97 28.24 10.30
CA GLY A 158 -4.54 29.56 10.76
C GLY A 158 -3.56 29.61 11.94
N SER A 159 -3.22 28.48 12.57
CA SER A 159 -2.25 28.46 13.69
C SER A 159 -0.86 27.98 13.24
N ALA A 160 0.01 28.94 12.93
CA ALA A 160 1.40 28.64 12.55
C ALA A 160 2.18 27.90 13.64
N SER A 161 1.90 28.17 14.92
CA SER A 161 2.52 27.49 16.06
C SER A 161 2.08 26.03 16.17
N THR A 162 0.79 25.75 15.96
CA THR A 162 0.25 24.39 15.96
C THR A 162 0.79 23.58 14.78
N ALA A 163 0.84 24.18 13.58
CA ALA A 163 1.44 23.55 12.42
C ALA A 163 2.94 23.27 12.65
N ALA A 164 3.69 24.22 13.21
CA ALA A 164 5.11 24.00 13.53
C ALA A 164 5.31 22.88 14.57
N PHE A 165 4.49 22.85 15.60
CA PHE A 165 4.50 21.78 16.60
C PHE A 165 4.18 20.42 15.99
N ALA A 166 3.13 20.33 15.17
CA ALA A 166 2.72 19.09 14.50
C ALA A 166 3.80 18.57 13.55
N PHE A 167 4.42 19.48 12.79
CA PHE A 167 5.54 19.17 11.89
C PHE A 167 6.74 18.59 12.66
N ALA A 168 7.21 19.28 13.69
CA ALA A 168 8.35 18.82 14.49
C ALA A 168 8.04 17.50 15.21
N THR A 169 6.81 17.34 15.71
CA THR A 169 6.36 16.14 16.39
C THR A 169 6.33 14.94 15.44
N PHE A 170 5.84 15.12 14.21
CA PHE A 170 5.84 14.08 13.18
C PHE A 170 7.25 13.51 12.94
N PHE A 171 8.24 14.38 12.74
CA PHE A 171 9.61 13.96 12.47
C PHE A 171 10.32 13.41 13.71
N LYS A 172 10.05 13.95 14.90
CA LYS A 172 10.55 13.39 16.17
C LYS A 172 10.06 11.96 16.38
N LEU A 173 8.78 11.71 16.15
CA LEU A 173 8.19 10.37 16.24
C LEU A 173 8.73 9.44 15.16
N GLY A 174 8.90 9.94 13.93
CA GLY A 174 9.55 9.21 12.84
C GLY A 174 10.98 8.79 13.19
N ALA A 175 11.78 9.70 13.75
CA ALA A 175 13.14 9.41 14.20
C ALA A 175 13.14 8.34 15.30
N ALA A 176 12.24 8.43 16.28
CA ALA A 176 12.09 7.40 17.32
C ALA A 176 11.68 6.04 16.75
N ASN A 177 10.76 6.02 15.78
CA ASN A 177 10.28 4.80 15.12
C ASN A 177 11.40 4.10 14.33
N TYR A 178 12.20 4.85 13.58
CA TYR A 178 13.31 4.30 12.80
C TYR A 178 14.52 3.93 13.66
N ALA A 179 14.85 4.73 14.67
CA ALA A 179 15.93 4.41 15.61
C ALA A 179 15.62 3.12 16.39
N SER A 180 14.37 2.97 16.86
CA SER A 180 13.94 1.74 17.54
C SER A 180 13.95 0.52 16.61
N PHE A 181 13.60 0.68 15.33
CA PHE A 181 13.70 -0.39 14.32
C PHE A 181 15.14 -0.83 14.08
N LEU A 182 16.06 0.11 13.90
CA LEU A 182 17.48 -0.18 13.70
C LEU A 182 18.08 -0.86 14.92
N ALA A 183 17.75 -0.39 16.13
CA ALA A 183 18.19 -1.01 17.38
C ALA A 183 17.63 -2.43 17.53
N TRP A 184 16.38 -2.67 17.12
CA TRP A 184 15.76 -3.99 17.13
C TRP A 184 16.46 -4.97 16.17
N ASN A 185 16.74 -4.54 14.94
CA ASN A 185 17.31 -5.41 13.91
C ASN A 185 18.82 -5.65 14.04
N HIS A 186 19.59 -4.61 14.39
CA HIS A 186 21.05 -4.70 14.45
C HIS A 186 21.58 -4.96 15.86
N GLY A 187 20.70 -4.91 16.87
CA GLY A 187 21.06 -5.10 18.27
C GLY A 187 21.90 -3.95 18.82
N LYS A 188 22.68 -4.25 19.87
CA LYS A 188 23.47 -3.25 20.59
C LYS A 188 24.53 -2.60 19.68
N PRO A 189 24.71 -1.26 19.73
CA PRO A 189 25.77 -0.57 19.01
C PRO A 189 27.16 -1.15 19.29
N GLN A 190 27.92 -1.41 18.22
CA GLN A 190 29.30 -1.88 18.30
C GLN A 190 30.21 -0.92 17.53
N MET A 191 31.34 -0.54 18.13
CA MET A 191 32.34 0.34 17.51
C MET A 191 33.26 -0.46 16.58
N ASN A 192 32.70 -1.08 15.54
CA ASN A 192 33.47 -1.80 14.52
C ASN A 192 32.93 -1.53 13.10
N ALA A 193 33.81 -1.70 12.10
CA ALA A 193 33.49 -1.43 10.71
C ALA A 193 32.34 -2.30 10.18
N ALA A 194 32.25 -3.55 10.60
CA ALA A 194 31.20 -4.47 10.16
C ALA A 194 29.80 -4.03 10.65
N TYR A 195 29.69 -3.58 11.90
CA TYR A 195 28.45 -3.03 12.46
C TYR A 195 28.07 -1.73 11.77
N ALA A 196 29.04 -0.81 11.61
CA ALA A 196 28.82 0.45 10.91
C ALA A 196 28.35 0.22 9.47
N GLN A 197 28.98 -0.71 8.74
CA GLN A 197 28.58 -1.07 7.39
C GLN A 197 27.15 -1.60 7.36
N ARG A 198 26.78 -2.56 8.23
CA ARG A 198 25.41 -3.10 8.28
C ARG A 198 24.37 -2.01 8.50
N VAL A 199 24.58 -1.15 9.50
CA VAL A 199 23.65 -0.05 9.82
C VAL A 199 23.57 0.97 8.68
N VAL A 200 24.70 1.40 8.12
CA VAL A 200 24.72 2.38 7.02
C VAL A 200 24.08 1.81 5.75
N THR A 201 24.24 0.52 5.48
CA THR A 201 23.57 -0.13 4.34
C THR A 201 22.08 -0.36 4.57
N ASP A 202 21.61 -0.35 5.82
CA ASP A 202 20.19 -0.52 6.12
C ASP A 202 19.37 0.63 5.53
N PRO A 203 18.37 0.32 4.68
CA PRO A 203 17.34 1.24 4.22
C PRO A 203 16.83 2.27 5.22
N THR A 204 16.61 1.82 6.45
CA THR A 204 15.92 2.57 7.49
C THR A 204 16.79 3.70 8.03
N THR A 205 18.10 3.59 7.88
CA THR A 205 19.07 4.62 8.29
C THR A 205 18.85 5.92 7.52
N GLN A 206 18.49 5.84 6.22
CA GLN A 206 18.23 7.05 5.44
C GLN A 206 16.97 7.78 5.90
N ALA A 207 15.91 7.01 6.19
CA ALA A 207 14.66 7.55 6.72
C ALA A 207 14.87 8.16 8.12
N LEU A 208 15.71 7.55 8.96
CA LEU A 208 16.13 8.13 10.24
C LEU A 208 16.85 9.47 10.04
N MET A 209 17.86 9.52 9.16
CA MET A 209 18.60 10.76 8.89
C MET A 209 17.71 11.86 8.33
N PHE A 210 16.78 11.50 7.44
CA PHE A 210 15.77 12.43 6.93
C PHE A 210 14.88 12.97 8.05
N CYS A 211 14.40 12.11 8.95
CA CYS A 211 13.62 12.56 10.09
C CYS A 211 14.42 13.47 11.03
N LEU A 212 15.70 13.18 11.27
CA LEU A 212 16.57 14.06 12.08
C LEU A 212 16.79 15.42 11.40
N LEU A 213 16.96 15.44 10.07
CA LEU A 213 17.08 16.67 9.29
C LEU A 213 15.85 17.56 9.44
N PHE A 214 14.65 17.01 9.26
CA PHE A 214 13.43 17.80 9.28
C PHE A 214 12.86 18.06 10.67
N TRP A 215 13.28 17.32 11.71
CA TRP A 215 12.92 17.64 13.09
C TRP A 215 13.41 19.06 13.48
N PHE A 216 14.64 19.42 13.13
CA PHE A 216 15.19 20.75 13.47
C PHE A 216 14.95 21.83 12.40
N SER A 217 14.18 21.50 11.37
CA SER A 217 13.91 22.41 10.25
C SER A 217 12.58 23.14 10.46
N SER A 218 12.45 24.36 9.94
CA SER A 218 11.13 24.99 9.92
C SER A 218 10.17 24.21 9.01
N PRO A 219 8.85 24.36 9.20
CA PRO A 219 7.87 23.53 8.52
C PRO A 219 7.94 23.61 7.01
N TYR A 220 7.92 22.44 6.37
CA TYR A 220 7.90 22.28 4.92
C TYR A 220 7.01 21.11 4.53
N SER A 221 5.78 21.41 4.10
CA SER A 221 4.68 20.44 3.96
C SER A 221 5.05 19.20 3.13
N ILE A 222 5.82 19.38 2.06
CA ILE A 222 6.19 18.30 1.13
C ILE A 222 7.11 17.28 1.78
N ALA A 223 7.97 17.68 2.73
CA ALA A 223 8.87 16.75 3.43
C ALA A 223 8.12 15.69 4.25
N LEU A 224 6.88 15.94 4.65
CA LEU A 224 6.08 14.96 5.39
C LEU A 224 5.73 13.74 4.52
N LEU A 225 5.58 13.93 3.20
CA LEU A 225 4.97 12.95 2.31
C LEU A 225 5.75 11.62 2.19
N PRO A 226 7.08 11.60 1.97
CA PRO A 226 7.80 10.33 1.81
C PRO A 226 7.67 9.43 3.05
N ILE A 227 7.77 10.02 4.24
CA ILE A 227 7.65 9.29 5.51
C ILE A 227 6.20 8.91 5.77
N ALA A 228 5.24 9.81 5.52
CA ALA A 228 3.82 9.55 5.76
C ALA A 228 3.29 8.43 4.85
N LEU A 229 3.69 8.41 3.57
CA LEU A 229 3.32 7.36 2.63
C LEU A 229 3.90 6.01 3.05
N ASN A 230 5.17 5.98 3.46
CA ASN A 230 5.80 4.74 3.91
C ASN A 230 5.16 4.19 5.19
N GLU A 231 5.06 5.03 6.23
CA GLU A 231 4.54 4.60 7.52
C GLU A 231 3.01 4.39 7.49
N GLY A 232 2.30 5.06 6.57
CA GLY A 232 0.87 4.89 6.35
C GLY A 232 0.50 3.47 5.92
N VAL A 233 1.30 2.82 5.07
CA VAL A 233 1.10 1.42 4.67
C VAL A 233 1.23 0.49 5.88
N HIS A 234 2.27 0.68 6.70
CA HIS A 234 2.46 -0.11 7.91
C HIS A 234 1.36 0.13 8.95
N PHE A 235 0.94 1.38 9.14
CA PHE A 235 -0.17 1.75 10.02
C PHE A 235 -1.46 1.08 9.57
N ALA A 236 -1.84 1.23 8.30
CA ALA A 236 -3.08 0.69 7.75
C ALA A 236 -3.12 -0.85 7.83
N SER A 237 -1.98 -1.52 7.60
CA SER A 237 -1.90 -2.97 7.75
C SER A 237 -2.14 -3.42 9.20
N PHE A 238 -1.59 -2.70 10.18
CA PHE A 238 -1.76 -3.05 11.60
C PHE A 238 -3.15 -2.72 12.09
N ALA A 239 -3.66 -1.54 11.73
CA ALA A 239 -5.04 -1.15 12.00
C ALA A 239 -6.02 -2.17 11.41
N GLY A 240 -5.78 -2.64 10.18
CA GLY A 240 -6.56 -3.70 9.53
C GLY A 240 -6.61 -4.98 10.36
N SER A 241 -5.44 -5.51 10.75
CA SER A 241 -5.39 -6.70 11.62
C SER A 241 -6.01 -6.46 13.00
N LEU A 242 -5.84 -5.27 13.57
CA LEU A 242 -6.40 -4.90 14.86
C LEU A 242 -7.93 -4.90 14.80
N PHE A 243 -8.53 -4.23 13.82
CA PHE A 243 -9.98 -4.21 13.65
C PHE A 243 -10.55 -5.60 13.40
N LEU A 244 -9.87 -6.44 12.61
CA LEU A 244 -10.28 -7.84 12.44
C LEU A 244 -10.22 -8.62 13.76
N SER A 245 -9.17 -8.43 14.56
CA SER A 245 -9.04 -9.08 15.88
C SER A 245 -10.12 -8.66 16.87
N LEU A 246 -10.69 -7.45 16.69
CA LEU A 246 -11.82 -6.92 17.45
C LEU A 246 -13.18 -7.30 16.86
N GLY A 247 -13.23 -8.11 15.80
CA GLY A 247 -14.47 -8.52 15.13
C GLY A 247 -15.10 -7.43 14.24
N SER A 248 -14.39 -6.33 13.96
CA SER A 248 -14.89 -5.23 13.13
C SER A 248 -14.63 -5.49 11.65
N SER A 249 -15.66 -5.28 10.82
CA SER A 249 -15.58 -5.35 9.36
C SER A 249 -14.71 -4.23 8.75
N VAL A 250 -14.43 -3.16 9.51
CA VAL A 250 -13.52 -2.08 9.12
C VAL A 250 -12.14 -2.63 8.75
N GLY A 251 -11.69 -3.69 9.42
CA GLY A 251 -10.41 -4.30 9.12
C GLY A 251 -10.33 -4.87 7.70
N ALA A 252 -11.41 -5.47 7.20
CA ALA A 252 -11.48 -5.93 5.81
C ALA A 252 -11.45 -4.77 4.82
N THR A 253 -12.11 -3.65 5.15
CA THR A 253 -12.04 -2.41 4.35
C THR A 253 -10.63 -1.82 4.30
N CYS A 254 -9.88 -1.84 5.41
CA CYS A 254 -8.49 -1.40 5.42
C CYS A 254 -7.63 -2.23 4.45
N PHE A 255 -7.81 -3.56 4.42
CA PHE A 255 -7.08 -4.41 3.49
C PHE A 255 -7.50 -4.19 2.04
N SER A 256 -8.78 -4.02 1.75
CA SER A 256 -9.23 -3.76 0.37
C SER A 256 -8.73 -2.42 -0.18
N LEU A 257 -8.49 -1.43 0.68
CA LEU A 257 -7.82 -0.17 0.29
C LEU A 257 -6.33 -0.34 0.03
N LEU A 258 -5.65 -1.23 0.75
CA LEU A 258 -4.23 -1.52 0.55
C LEU A 258 -3.98 -2.36 -0.69
N ASP A 259 -4.85 -3.34 -0.96
CA ASP A 259 -4.76 -4.28 -2.06
C ASP A 259 -4.30 -3.71 -3.42
N PRO A 260 -4.85 -2.59 -3.94
CA PRO A 260 -4.37 -2.00 -5.19
C PRO A 260 -2.97 -1.36 -5.11
N ILE A 261 -2.52 -0.96 -3.91
CA ILE A 261 -1.24 -0.30 -3.65
C ILE A 261 -0.13 -1.33 -3.43
N MET A 262 -0.45 -2.47 -2.81
CA MET A 262 0.54 -3.45 -2.37
C MET A 262 1.42 -4.05 -3.49
N PRO A 263 0.97 -4.25 -4.74
CA PRO A 263 1.85 -4.65 -5.83
C PRO A 263 2.93 -3.62 -6.17
N TYR A 264 2.64 -2.32 -6.02
CA TYR A 264 3.61 -1.25 -6.23
C TYR A 264 4.60 -1.14 -5.06
N TYR A 265 4.15 -1.46 -3.85
CA TYR A 265 4.97 -1.46 -2.65
C TYR A 265 5.80 -2.76 -2.55
N LEU A 266 5.19 -3.93 -2.51
CA LEU A 266 5.91 -5.21 -2.36
C LEU A 266 6.47 -5.77 -3.67
N GLY A 267 6.31 -5.08 -4.79
CA GLY A 267 6.67 -5.55 -6.12
C GLY A 267 5.63 -6.51 -6.72
N PRO A 268 5.51 -6.55 -8.06
CA PRO A 268 4.42 -7.25 -8.75
C PRO A 268 4.47 -8.78 -8.61
N GLN A 269 5.61 -9.34 -8.19
CA GLN A 269 5.77 -10.79 -8.00
C GLN A 269 5.26 -11.27 -6.64
N THR A 270 5.03 -10.35 -5.68
CA THR A 270 4.53 -10.71 -4.36
C THR A 270 3.02 -10.83 -4.42
N ALA A 271 2.50 -12.07 -4.36
CA ALA A 271 1.07 -12.36 -4.36
C ALA A 271 0.40 -11.95 -3.03
N TRP A 272 0.29 -10.65 -2.77
CA TRP A 272 -0.19 -10.07 -1.52
C TRP A 272 -1.50 -10.69 -1.02
N HIS A 273 -2.45 -10.93 -1.92
CA HIS A 273 -3.76 -11.49 -1.59
C HIS A 273 -3.71 -12.95 -1.13
N THR A 274 -2.67 -13.71 -1.53
CA THR A 274 -2.51 -15.12 -1.16
C THR A 274 -1.66 -15.31 0.09
N LEU A 275 -1.03 -14.25 0.59
CA LEU A 275 -0.24 -14.31 1.82
C LEU A 275 -1.16 -14.41 3.03
N ASN A 276 -0.85 -15.34 3.93
CA ASN A 276 -1.43 -15.35 5.27
C ASN A 276 -0.97 -14.11 6.07
N ASN A 277 -1.59 -13.86 7.23
CA ASN A 277 -1.24 -12.69 8.05
C ASN A 277 0.27 -12.61 8.35
N HIS A 278 0.90 -13.72 8.70
CA HIS A 278 2.34 -13.77 8.96
C HIS A 278 3.18 -13.40 7.72
N GLY A 279 2.82 -13.93 6.55
CA GLY A 279 3.48 -13.64 5.28
C GLY A 279 3.31 -12.19 4.85
N LYS A 280 2.13 -11.60 5.08
CA LYS A 280 1.88 -10.17 4.88
C LYS A 280 2.79 -9.32 5.76
N TRP A 281 2.91 -9.69 7.04
CA TRP A 281 3.80 -9.02 7.98
C TRP A 281 5.27 -9.16 7.59
N ALA A 282 5.71 -10.37 7.22
CA ALA A 282 7.06 -10.63 6.77
C ALA A 282 7.38 -9.80 5.52
N ALA A 283 6.48 -9.76 4.53
CA ALA A 283 6.67 -8.97 3.31
C ALA A 283 6.73 -7.45 3.57
N LEU A 284 5.90 -6.93 4.47
CA LEU A 284 5.94 -5.52 4.85
C LEU A 284 7.23 -5.14 5.57
N TYR A 285 7.65 -5.96 6.54
CA TYR A 285 8.81 -5.67 7.38
C TYR A 285 10.14 -5.96 6.69
N HIS A 286 10.18 -6.94 5.78
CA HIS A 286 11.24 -7.06 4.79
C HIS A 286 10.96 -6.08 3.66
N ARG A 287 11.29 -4.80 3.90
CA ARG A 287 11.20 -3.76 2.86
C ARG A 287 11.83 -4.28 1.58
N THR A 288 11.05 -4.32 0.50
CA THR A 288 11.61 -4.66 -0.81
C THR A 288 12.68 -3.61 -1.14
N PRO A 289 13.88 -4.03 -1.57
CA PRO A 289 14.95 -3.09 -1.87
C PRO A 289 14.54 -1.97 -2.85
N GLN A 290 13.56 -2.25 -3.72
CA GLN A 290 12.99 -1.29 -4.66
C GLN A 290 12.17 -0.18 -3.98
N VAL A 291 11.35 -0.48 -2.97
CA VAL A 291 10.58 0.55 -2.24
C VAL A 291 11.49 1.50 -1.52
N VAL A 292 12.51 0.95 -0.87
CA VAL A 292 13.53 1.73 -0.18
C VAL A 292 14.16 2.70 -1.16
N ALA A 293 14.56 2.20 -2.31
CA ALA A 293 15.23 3.01 -3.30
C ALA A 293 14.30 4.09 -3.88
N ASN A 294 13.02 3.79 -4.10
CA ASN A 294 12.02 4.79 -4.50
C ASN A 294 11.77 5.86 -3.42
N LEU A 295 11.78 5.46 -2.15
CA LEU A 295 11.68 6.39 -1.02
C LEU A 295 12.93 7.29 -0.93
N ASP A 296 14.11 6.72 -1.09
CA ASP A 296 15.38 7.47 -1.09
C ASP A 296 15.41 8.48 -2.24
N VAL A 297 14.88 8.12 -3.42
CA VAL A 297 14.67 9.04 -4.55
C VAL A 297 13.68 10.15 -4.19
N GLY A 298 12.51 9.80 -3.64
CA GLY A 298 11.48 10.77 -3.26
C GLY A 298 11.98 11.76 -2.21
N ILE A 299 12.76 11.25 -1.25
CA ILE A 299 13.46 12.09 -0.28
C ILE A 299 14.48 12.99 -0.98
N GLY A 300 15.32 12.46 -1.87
CA GLY A 300 16.30 13.25 -2.63
C GLY A 300 15.65 14.40 -3.40
N LEU A 301 14.50 14.17 -4.03
CA LEU A 301 13.73 15.21 -4.72
C LEU A 301 13.23 16.30 -3.75
N CYS A 302 12.73 15.92 -2.58
CA CYS A 302 12.32 16.88 -1.55
C CYS A 302 13.49 17.78 -1.11
N LEU A 303 14.70 17.22 -1.04
CA LEU A 303 15.92 17.95 -0.66
C LEU A 303 16.43 18.87 -1.76
N ILE A 304 16.28 18.49 -3.04
CA ILE A 304 16.62 19.39 -4.16
C ILE A 304 15.71 20.63 -4.13
N LEU A 305 14.41 20.43 -3.88
CA LEU A 305 13.48 21.54 -3.70
C LEU A 305 13.83 22.38 -2.47
N GLU A 306 14.38 21.78 -1.43
CA GLU A 306 14.86 22.46 -0.22
C GLU A 306 16.12 23.30 -0.47
N LEU A 307 17.07 22.86 -1.30
CA LEU A 307 18.27 23.63 -1.68
C LEU A 307 17.92 24.97 -2.35
N LEU A 308 16.70 25.12 -2.87
CA LEU A 308 16.19 26.37 -3.42
C LEU A 308 15.65 27.33 -2.35
N THR A 309 15.68 26.94 -1.07
CA THR A 309 15.16 27.72 0.07
C THR A 309 16.28 28.10 1.06
N PRO A 310 16.48 29.39 1.39
CA PRO A 310 17.69 29.86 2.09
C PRO A 310 17.75 29.61 3.61
N ALA A 311 16.84 28.84 4.22
CA ALA A 311 16.57 28.89 5.66
C ALA A 311 17.01 27.67 6.49
N ARG A 312 18.07 26.92 6.12
CA ARG A 312 18.27 25.55 6.65
C ARG A 312 19.71 25.19 7.08
N ASN A 313 19.78 24.13 7.90
CA ASN A 313 21.01 23.60 8.51
C ASN A 313 21.88 22.88 7.47
N PHE A 314 22.73 23.68 6.81
CA PHE A 314 23.63 23.24 5.75
C PHE A 314 24.45 22.00 6.10
N MET A 315 24.92 21.89 7.35
CA MET A 315 25.76 20.77 7.80
C MET A 315 25.01 19.44 7.75
N LEU A 316 23.76 19.41 8.21
CA LEU A 316 22.95 18.19 8.26
C LEU A 316 22.52 17.74 6.85
N LEU A 317 22.27 18.70 5.97
CA LEU A 317 22.01 18.45 4.55
C LEU A 317 23.25 17.84 3.86
N LEU A 318 24.44 18.34 4.18
CA LEU A 318 25.71 17.84 3.63
C LEU A 318 25.97 16.40 4.09
N ILE A 319 25.78 16.11 5.39
CA ILE A 319 25.88 14.75 5.95
C ILE A 319 24.90 13.80 5.27
N TYR A 320 23.64 14.23 5.10
CA TYR A 320 22.63 13.44 4.41
C TYR A 320 23.06 13.10 2.97
N TRP A 321 23.53 14.10 2.23
CA TRP A 321 24.00 13.93 0.86
C TRP A 321 25.17 12.95 0.74
N GLN A 322 26.14 13.02 1.67
CA GLN A 322 27.25 12.07 1.67
C GLN A 322 26.78 10.64 1.95
N LEU A 323 25.84 10.45 2.88
CA LEU A 323 25.25 9.13 3.14
C LEU A 323 24.49 8.58 1.93
N LEU A 324 23.67 9.42 1.28
CA LEU A 324 22.97 9.03 0.06
C LEU A 324 23.95 8.62 -1.04
N ARG A 325 25.03 9.40 -1.24
CA ARG A 325 26.09 9.12 -2.21
C ARG A 325 26.80 7.79 -1.93
N ILE A 326 27.22 7.56 -0.69
CA ILE A 326 27.90 6.32 -0.29
C ILE A 326 26.99 5.12 -0.57
N ARG A 327 25.70 5.20 -0.20
CA ARG A 327 24.73 4.14 -0.44
C ARG A 327 24.48 3.93 -1.94
N TYR A 328 24.40 5.00 -2.72
CA TYR A 328 24.29 4.91 -4.19
C TYR A 328 25.47 4.17 -4.80
N MET A 329 26.70 4.44 -4.35
CA MET A 329 27.88 3.76 -4.87
C MET A 329 27.87 2.26 -4.58
N ILE A 330 27.37 1.86 -3.40
CA ILE A 330 27.46 0.49 -2.88
C ILE A 330 26.24 -0.36 -3.25
N SER A 331 25.02 0.21 -3.32
CA SER A 331 23.77 -0.54 -3.52
C SER A 331 23.37 -0.64 -5.00
N PRO A 332 23.37 -1.84 -5.60
CA PRO A 332 22.85 -2.04 -6.96
C PRO A 332 21.36 -1.70 -7.09
N GLN A 333 20.59 -1.91 -6.02
CA GLN A 333 19.14 -1.67 -6.01
C GLN A 333 18.82 -0.18 -6.09
N LEU A 334 19.58 0.65 -5.37
CA LEU A 334 19.45 2.10 -5.45
C LEU A 334 19.80 2.60 -6.86
N LYS A 335 20.89 2.08 -7.47
CA LYS A 335 21.24 2.39 -8.87
C LYS A 335 20.11 2.03 -9.84
N ASN A 336 19.52 0.85 -9.68
CA ASN A 336 18.41 0.39 -10.52
C ASN A 336 17.16 1.27 -10.37
N ALA A 337 16.83 1.72 -9.16
CA ALA A 337 15.70 2.61 -8.95
C ALA A 337 15.91 4.00 -9.57
N PHE A 338 17.11 4.56 -9.46
CA PHE A 338 17.44 5.81 -10.17
C PHE A 338 17.35 5.64 -11.70
N SER A 339 17.78 4.49 -12.23
CA SER A 339 17.62 4.17 -13.66
C SER A 339 16.15 4.05 -14.07
N GLN A 340 15.33 3.36 -13.27
CA GLN A 340 13.89 3.24 -13.53
C GLN A 340 13.16 4.59 -13.43
N LEU A 341 13.54 5.44 -12.48
CA LEU A 341 13.03 6.81 -12.39
C LEU A 341 13.38 7.59 -13.65
N ASP A 342 14.64 7.51 -14.11
CA ASP A 342 15.10 8.17 -15.33
C ASP A 342 14.30 7.70 -16.57
N MET A 343 14.06 6.40 -16.69
CA MET A 343 13.22 5.83 -17.74
C MET A 343 11.77 6.34 -17.67
N THR A 344 11.20 6.38 -16.47
CA THR A 344 9.81 6.81 -16.24
C THR A 344 9.64 8.30 -16.54
N LEU A 345 10.56 9.13 -16.05
CA LEU A 345 10.59 10.56 -16.34
C LEU A 345 10.79 10.80 -17.83
N SER A 346 11.72 10.08 -18.48
CA SER A 346 11.92 10.17 -19.92
C SER A 346 10.65 9.81 -20.68
N ALA A 347 9.95 8.73 -20.31
CA ALA A 347 8.70 8.33 -20.94
C ALA A 347 7.57 9.35 -20.74
N LEU A 348 7.46 9.96 -19.55
CA LEU A 348 6.45 10.98 -19.25
C LEU A 348 6.71 12.26 -20.04
N VAL A 349 7.97 12.69 -20.07
CA VAL A 349 8.40 13.95 -20.66
C VAL A 349 8.42 13.89 -22.19
N LEU A 350 8.72 12.72 -22.76
CA LEU A 350 8.67 12.46 -24.20
C LEU A 350 7.29 12.00 -24.69
N HIS A 351 6.28 11.95 -23.81
CA HIS A 351 4.94 11.55 -24.19
C HIS A 351 4.35 12.56 -25.21
N PRO A 352 3.67 12.12 -26.29
CA PRO A 352 3.16 13.01 -27.34
C PRO A 352 2.19 14.11 -26.87
N ARG A 353 1.61 13.94 -25.67
CA ARG A 353 0.71 14.90 -25.02
C ARG A 353 1.39 15.78 -23.97
N ALA A 354 2.68 15.58 -23.70
CA ALA A 354 3.41 16.38 -22.72
C ALA A 354 3.82 17.74 -23.35
N PRO A 355 3.74 18.85 -22.59
CA PRO A 355 4.26 20.13 -23.04
C PRO A 355 5.73 20.02 -23.47
N THR A 356 6.08 20.48 -24.66
CA THR A 356 7.45 20.46 -25.21
C THR A 356 8.48 21.13 -24.31
N ILE A 357 8.05 22.09 -23.48
CA ILE A 357 8.90 22.75 -22.48
C ILE A 357 9.48 21.78 -21.45
N LEU A 358 8.75 20.71 -21.09
CA LEU A 358 9.22 19.69 -20.16
C LEU A 358 10.34 18.86 -20.79
N ALA A 359 10.22 18.53 -22.08
CA ALA A 359 11.24 17.79 -22.84
C ALA A 359 12.53 18.58 -22.98
N THR A 360 12.40 19.85 -23.37
CA THR A 360 13.54 20.75 -23.45
C THR A 360 14.20 20.96 -22.09
N GLY A 361 13.42 21.18 -21.03
CA GLY A 361 13.94 21.35 -19.67
C GLY A 361 14.68 20.12 -19.15
N TYR A 362 14.11 18.93 -19.33
CA TYR A 362 14.71 17.67 -18.86
C TYR A 362 15.97 17.30 -19.66
N SER A 363 16.01 17.55 -20.98
CA SER A 363 17.22 17.30 -21.79
C SER A 363 18.40 18.17 -21.34
N LYS A 364 18.18 19.48 -21.13
CA LYS A 364 19.21 20.40 -20.60
C LYS A 364 19.72 19.95 -19.24
N LEU A 365 18.84 19.43 -18.39
CA LEU A 365 19.19 18.93 -17.07
C LEU A 365 20.07 17.66 -17.18
N LYS A 366 19.74 16.75 -18.11
CA LYS A 366 20.59 15.59 -18.44
C LYS A 366 21.97 16.00 -18.95
N ASP A 367 22.05 16.96 -19.86
CA ASP A 367 23.31 17.45 -20.42
C ASP A 367 24.19 18.11 -19.34
N LEU A 368 23.57 18.93 -18.48
CA LEU A 368 24.24 19.54 -17.33
C LEU A 368 24.82 18.46 -16.38
N MET A 369 24.03 17.44 -16.05
CA MET A 369 24.48 16.33 -15.21
C MET A 369 25.61 15.53 -15.87
N ALA A 370 25.53 15.26 -17.17
CA ALA A 370 26.58 14.55 -17.90
C ALA A 370 27.92 15.31 -17.89
N ASN A 371 27.87 16.65 -17.95
CA ASN A 371 29.05 17.50 -17.87
C ASN A 371 29.63 17.61 -16.46
N MET A 372 28.80 17.56 -15.41
CA MET A 372 29.27 17.54 -14.01
C MET A 372 29.94 16.22 -13.59
N VAL A 373 29.65 15.11 -14.29
CA VAL A 373 30.21 13.79 -14.00
C VAL A 373 31.52 13.52 -14.76
N LYS A 374 31.81 14.27 -15.82
CA LYS A 374 33.12 14.24 -16.48
C LYS A 374 34.18 14.83 -15.55
N MET A 375 34.98 13.97 -14.91
CA MET A 375 36.25 14.44 -14.35
C MET A 375 37.17 14.82 -15.50
N PRO A 376 37.89 15.95 -15.42
CA PRO A 376 38.85 16.32 -16.44
C PRO A 376 39.87 15.20 -16.59
N THR A 377 40.17 14.85 -17.83
CA THR A 377 41.26 13.94 -18.14
C THR A 377 42.58 14.49 -17.55
N PRO A 378 43.59 13.65 -17.26
CA PRO A 378 44.87 14.12 -16.72
C PRO A 378 45.50 15.25 -17.57
N GLU A 379 45.27 15.23 -18.88
CA GLU A 379 45.71 16.25 -19.84
C GLU A 379 44.93 17.57 -19.68
N GLU A 380 43.60 17.52 -19.52
CA GLU A 380 42.76 18.69 -19.25
C GLU A 380 43.03 19.29 -17.85
N ALA A 381 43.34 18.46 -16.86
CA ALA A 381 43.73 18.90 -15.51
C ALA A 381 45.11 19.59 -15.51
N GLN A 382 46.05 19.11 -16.34
CA GLN A 382 47.34 19.78 -16.56
C GLN A 382 47.17 21.13 -17.26
N GLN A 383 46.32 21.24 -18.28
CA GLN A 383 46.02 22.51 -18.94
C GLN A 383 45.32 23.53 -18.02
N ALA A 384 44.40 23.09 -17.15
CA ALA A 384 43.76 23.97 -16.17
C ALA A 384 44.73 24.49 -15.11
N SER A 385 45.77 23.73 -14.77
CA SER A 385 46.83 24.15 -13.84
C SER A 385 47.82 25.18 -14.44
N ALA A 386 47.83 25.32 -15.77
CA ALA A 386 48.66 26.27 -16.50
C ALA A 386 48.02 27.67 -16.65
N MET A 387 46.74 27.83 -16.28
CA MET A 387 46.14 29.17 -16.21
C MET A 387 46.67 29.94 -14.99
N PRO A 388 47.09 31.21 -15.14
CA PRO A 388 47.57 31.98 -14.00
C PRO A 388 46.43 32.11 -12.98
N LYS A 389 46.66 31.58 -11.78
CA LYS A 389 45.76 31.77 -10.64
C LYS A 389 45.56 33.27 -10.46
N CYS A 390 44.30 33.72 -10.48
CA CYS A 390 43.93 35.07 -10.09
C CYS A 390 44.63 35.39 -8.76
N SER A 391 45.60 36.31 -8.77
CA SER A 391 46.11 36.88 -7.54
C SER A 391 45.00 37.76 -6.98
N ILE A 392 44.42 37.33 -5.88
CA ILE A 392 43.61 38.22 -5.05
C ILE A 392 44.61 39.20 -4.44
N MET A 393 44.60 40.44 -4.94
CA MET A 393 44.98 41.61 -4.14
C MET A 393 43.82 41.97 -3.23
#